data_AF-A0A2I1M1T7-F1
#
_entry.id   AF-A0A2I1M1T7-F1
#
_cell.length_a   1.000
_cell.length_b   1.000
_cell.length_c   1.000
_cell.angle_alpha   90.00
_cell.angle_beta   90.00
_cell.angle_gamma   90.00
#
_symmetry.space_group_name_H-M   'P 1'
#
loop_
_entity.id
_entity.type
_entity.pdbx_description
1 polymer ?
#
loop_
_entity_poly.entity_id
_entity_poly.type
_entity_poly.pdbx_seq_one_letter_code
_entity_poly.pdbx_strand_id
1 'polypeptide(L)'
;MSDTTYATVSDVATELGKQITEDSVEARQITRWINRTVNLIRLHIPVLDSWCEDEQYRLVVNDVIVNTVARKARNPEGMYSQTISADDASVTKTMSTSAGTLGEIVITDTDWDLLLKRVSGGISSIDPILNPEEPVYPRYPLYS
;
A
#
# COMPACT_ATOMS: atom_id res chain seq x y z
N MET A 1 8.49 -7.36 22.43
CA MET A 1 7.89 -6.68 21.27
C MET A 1 6.55 -6.13 21.72
N SER A 2 6.43 -4.81 21.81
CA SER A 2 5.16 -4.14 22.08
C SER A 2 4.26 -4.37 20.88
N ASP A 3 3.05 -4.88 21.07
CA ASP A 3 2.09 -5.07 19.99
C ASP A 3 1.49 -3.71 19.61
N THR A 4 2.24 -2.91 18.86
CA THR A 4 1.79 -1.58 18.41
C THR A 4 0.66 -1.76 17.41
N THR A 5 -0.55 -1.40 17.84
CA THR A 5 -1.75 -1.42 16.99
C THR A 5 -1.83 -0.11 16.22
N TYR A 6 -1.72 -0.18 14.89
CA TYR A 6 -1.78 0.99 14.00
C TYR A 6 -3.20 1.34 13.55
N ALA A 7 -4.11 0.36 13.57
CA ALA A 7 -5.51 0.52 13.18
C ALA A 7 -6.40 -0.34 14.06
N THR A 8 -7.65 0.10 14.24
CA THR A 8 -8.63 -0.56 15.09
C THR A 8 -9.80 -1.15 14.28
N VAL A 9 -10.58 -2.03 14.91
CA VAL A 9 -11.83 -2.52 14.31
C VAL A 9 -12.81 -1.37 14.07
N SER A 10 -12.80 -0.34 14.92
CA SER A 10 -13.66 0.85 14.78
C SER A 10 -13.31 1.66 13.52
N ASP A 11 -12.02 1.78 13.19
CA ASP A 11 -11.58 2.49 11.99
C ASP A 11 -12.09 1.77 10.73
N VAL A 12 -11.96 0.43 10.71
CA VAL A 12 -12.48 -0.40 9.62
C VAL A 12 -14.01 -0.35 9.55
N ALA A 13 -14.71 -0.38 10.69
CA ALA A 13 -16.17 -0.27 10.75
C ALA A 13 -16.66 1.06 10.15
N THR A 14 -15.94 2.15 10.47
CA THR A 14 -16.19 3.50 9.93
C THR A 14 -16.01 3.51 8.42
N GLU A 15 -14.91 2.96 7.90
CA GLU A 15 -14.63 2.88 6.46
C GLU A 15 -15.64 2.00 5.70
N LEU A 16 -16.15 0.95 6.35
CA LEU A 16 -17.20 0.09 5.80
C LEU A 16 -18.60 0.72 5.88
N GLY A 17 -18.76 1.83 6.61
CA GLY A 17 -20.05 2.47 6.84
C GLY A 17 -21.04 1.59 7.60
N LYS A 18 -20.55 0.69 8.47
CA LYS A 18 -21.40 -0.25 9.22
C LYS A 18 -20.92 -0.41 10.65
N GLN A 19 -21.86 -0.68 11.56
CA GLN A 19 -21.52 -1.02 12.94
C GLN A 19 -21.04 -2.47 13.04
N ILE A 20 -19.97 -2.69 13.80
CA ILE A 20 -19.41 -4.00 14.07
C ILE A 20 -19.29 -4.15 15.58
N THR A 21 -20.02 -5.10 16.16
CA THR A 21 -19.97 -5.37 17.60
C THR A 21 -18.61 -5.96 17.99
N GLU A 22 -18.01 -5.46 19.06
CA GLU A 22 -16.65 -5.81 19.50
C GLU A 22 -16.44 -7.32 19.74
N ASP A 23 -17.45 -8.01 20.30
CA ASP A 23 -17.38 -9.46 20.57
C ASP A 23 -17.82 -10.36 19.40
N SER A 24 -18.13 -9.76 18.24
CA SER A 24 -18.61 -10.52 17.09
C SER A 24 -17.53 -11.42 16.47
N VAL A 25 -17.96 -12.44 15.73
CA VAL A 25 -17.05 -13.22 14.88
C VAL A 25 -16.37 -12.32 13.84
N GLU A 26 -17.11 -11.34 13.33
CA GLU A 26 -16.61 -10.36 12.36
C GLU A 26 -15.50 -9.47 12.94
N ALA A 27 -15.68 -8.92 14.14
CA ALA A 27 -14.64 -8.14 14.80
C ALA A 27 -13.34 -8.94 14.97
N ARG A 28 -13.44 -10.22 15.38
CA ARG A 28 -12.28 -11.12 15.49
C ARG A 28 -11.61 -11.40 14.14
N GLN A 29 -12.39 -11.52 13.06
CA GLN A 29 -11.85 -11.67 11.71
C GLN A 29 -11.10 -10.41 11.26
N ILE A 30 -11.70 -9.24 11.48
CA ILE A 30 -11.09 -7.94 11.14
C ILE A 30 -9.79 -7.73 11.92
N THR A 31 -9.77 -7.99 13.23
CA THR A 31 -8.54 -7.92 14.04
C THR A 31 -7.45 -8.82 13.47
N ARG A 32 -7.80 -10.05 13.06
CA ARG A 32 -6.83 -10.96 12.43
C ARG A 32 -6.30 -10.40 11.10
N TRP A 33 -7.14 -9.76 10.30
CA TRP A 33 -6.72 -9.13 9.05
C TRP A 33 -5.86 -7.89 9.25
N ILE A 34 -6.18 -7.05 10.25
CA ILE A 34 -5.33 -5.93 10.67
C ILE A 34 -3.93 -6.45 11.02
N ASN A 35 -3.83 -7.43 11.92
CA ASN A 35 -2.55 -7.98 12.37
C ASN A 35 -1.74 -8.58 11.22
N ARG A 36 -2.39 -9.29 10.30
CA ARG A 36 -1.72 -9.83 9.12
C ARG A 36 -1.20 -8.73 8.19
N THR A 37 -1.97 -7.66 8.01
CA THR A 37 -1.55 -6.49 7.20
C THR A 37 -0.34 -5.80 7.83
N VAL A 38 -0.38 -5.54 9.14
CA VAL A 38 0.76 -4.96 9.89
C VAL A 38 2.01 -5.81 9.73
N ASN A 39 1.89 -7.13 9.85
CA ASN A 39 3.04 -8.03 9.67
C ASN A 39 3.61 -8.01 8.25
N LEU A 40 2.75 -7.90 7.22
CA LEU A 40 3.21 -7.75 5.83
C LEU A 40 3.96 -6.44 5.60
N ILE A 41 3.47 -5.34 6.18
CA ILE A 41 4.14 -4.04 6.12
C ILE A 41 5.48 -4.12 6.85
N ARG A 42 5.54 -4.68 8.07
CA ARG A 42 6.79 -4.85 8.82
C ARG A 42 7.83 -5.70 8.10
N LEU A 43 7.39 -6.72 7.34
CA LEU A 43 8.28 -7.55 6.55
C LEU A 43 8.97 -6.76 5.42
N HIS A 44 8.26 -5.79 4.84
CA HIS A 44 8.79 -4.91 3.78
C HIS A 44 9.51 -3.67 4.33
N ILE A 45 9.05 -3.16 5.48
CA ILE A 45 9.55 -1.94 6.14
C ILE A 45 9.92 -2.32 7.59
N PRO A 46 11.12 -2.88 7.83
CA PRO A 46 11.53 -3.31 9.18
C PRO A 46 11.63 -2.17 10.19
N VAL A 47 11.77 -0.93 9.69
CA VAL A 47 11.86 0.30 10.49
C VAL A 47 10.51 0.98 10.71
N LEU A 48 9.39 0.32 10.37
CA LEU A 48 8.03 0.88 10.43
C LEU A 48 7.74 1.54 11.79
N ASP A 49 8.05 0.86 12.89
CA ASP A 49 7.76 1.35 14.24
C ASP A 49 8.45 2.70 14.51
N SER A 50 9.68 2.90 14.01
CA SER A 50 10.41 4.18 14.14
C SER A 50 9.82 5.28 13.26
N TRP A 51 9.31 4.93 12.07
CA TRP A 51 8.69 5.93 11.18
C TRP A 51 7.34 6.39 11.72
N CYS A 52 6.61 5.50 12.40
CA CYS A 52 5.35 5.79 13.07
C CYS A 52 5.48 6.60 14.37
N GLU A 53 6.70 6.96 14.80
CA GLU A 53 6.89 8.00 15.81
C GLU A 53 6.39 9.37 15.32
N ASP A 54 6.40 9.58 13.99
CA ASP A 54 5.73 10.69 13.34
C ASP A 54 4.22 10.40 13.24
N GLU A 55 3.42 11.22 13.93
CA GLU A 55 1.97 11.11 13.95
C GLU A 55 1.35 11.17 12.54
N GLN A 56 1.87 12.03 11.65
CA GLN A 56 1.33 12.14 10.30
C GLN A 56 1.58 10.86 9.50
N TYR A 57 2.76 10.28 9.64
CA TYR A 57 3.09 9.01 9.01
C TYR A 57 2.26 7.87 9.61
N ARG A 58 2.02 7.89 10.93
CA ARG A 58 1.15 6.90 11.58
C ARG A 58 -0.27 6.92 11.03
N LEU A 59 -0.83 8.10 10.73
CA LEU A 59 -2.14 8.23 10.08
C LEU A 59 -2.13 7.62 8.67
N VAL A 60 -1.09 7.84 7.87
CA VAL A 60 -0.96 7.22 6.54
C VAL A 60 -0.92 5.69 6.65
N VAL A 61 -0.20 5.16 7.64
CA VAL A 61 -0.15 3.71 7.88
C VAL A 61 -1.52 3.18 8.31
N ASN A 62 -2.26 3.91 9.16
CA ASN A 62 -3.64 3.57 9.53
C ASN A 62 -4.53 3.48 8.28
N ASP A 63 -4.54 4.52 7.44
CA ASP A 63 -5.38 4.59 6.23
C ASP A 63 -5.11 3.40 5.28
N VAL A 64 -3.83 3.07 5.06
CA VAL A 64 -3.44 1.95 4.21
C VAL A 64 -3.94 0.62 4.77
N ILE A 65 -3.79 0.40 6.09
CA ILE A 65 -4.28 -0.82 6.74
C ILE A 65 -5.80 -0.89 6.65
N VAL A 66 -6.49 0.19 6.99
CA VAL A 66 -7.95 0.28 6.99
C VAL A 66 -8.51 0.01 5.60
N ASN A 67 -7.98 0.65 4.55
CA ASN A 67 -8.43 0.45 3.18
C ASN A 67 -8.17 -1.00 2.71
N THR A 68 -7.00 -1.56 3.02
CA THR A 68 -6.66 -2.95 2.72
C THR A 68 -7.64 -3.93 3.37
N VAL A 69 -7.91 -3.75 4.66
CA VAL A 69 -8.83 -4.62 5.40
C VAL A 69 -10.28 -4.41 4.96
N ALA A 70 -10.69 -3.17 4.65
CA ALA A 70 -12.03 -2.88 4.14
C ALA A 70 -12.27 -3.56 2.78
N ARG A 71 -11.30 -3.53 1.86
CA ARG A 71 -11.36 -4.27 0.59
C ARG A 71 -11.52 -5.78 0.82
N LYS A 72 -10.73 -6.34 1.73
CA LYS A 72 -10.83 -7.76 2.13
C LYS A 72 -12.19 -8.08 2.78
N ALA A 73 -12.72 -7.21 3.61
CA ALA A 73 -14.02 -7.40 4.26
C ALA A 73 -15.20 -7.31 3.28
N ARG A 74 -15.09 -6.51 2.20
CA ARG A 74 -16.10 -6.45 1.13
C ARG A 74 -16.10 -7.71 0.25
N ASN A 75 -14.97 -8.41 0.13
CA ASN A 75 -14.87 -9.68 -0.60
C ASN A 75 -14.06 -10.73 0.19
N PRO A 76 -14.64 -11.29 1.28
CA PRO A 76 -13.90 -12.15 2.20
C PRO A 76 -13.52 -13.50 1.59
N GLU A 77 -14.26 -14.02 0.61
CA GLU A 77 -13.95 -15.31 -0.03
C GLU A 77 -13.20 -15.14 -1.37
N GLY A 78 -12.94 -13.90 -1.80
CA GLY A 78 -12.35 -13.65 -3.13
C GLY A 78 -13.23 -14.12 -4.28
N MET A 79 -14.55 -14.19 -4.06
CA MET A 79 -15.48 -14.72 -5.05
C MET A 79 -15.68 -13.71 -6.19
N TYR A 80 -15.66 -14.25 -7.41
CA TYR A 80 -15.81 -13.58 -8.69
C TYR A 80 -17.30 -13.54 -9.09
N SER A 81 -17.65 -12.62 -9.99
CA SER A 81 -19.03 -12.32 -10.39
C SER A 81 -19.90 -13.54 -10.74
N GLN A 82 -21.14 -13.46 -10.26
CA GLN A 82 -22.32 -14.22 -10.64
C GLN A 82 -22.93 -13.64 -11.93
N THR A 83 -23.30 -14.48 -12.91
CA THR A 83 -24.10 -14.06 -14.07
C THR A 83 -25.54 -13.91 -13.63
N ILE A 84 -26.07 -12.68 -13.63
CA ILE A 84 -27.51 -12.45 -13.51
C ILE A 84 -28.04 -12.25 -14.93
N SER A 85 -28.61 -13.31 -15.50
CA SER A 85 -29.41 -13.23 -16.72
C SER A 85 -30.83 -12.80 -16.34
N ALA A 86 -31.19 -11.56 -16.65
CA ALA A 86 -32.58 -11.10 -16.65
C ALA A 86 -32.98 -10.83 -18.11
N ASP A 87 -34.14 -11.35 -18.50
CA ASP A 87 -34.64 -11.66 -19.86
C ASP A 87 -34.48 -10.63 -21.01
N ASP A 88 -33.97 -9.41 -20.82
CA ASP A 88 -33.82 -8.43 -21.91
C ASP A 88 -32.60 -7.48 -21.79
N ALA A 89 -31.71 -7.70 -20.82
CA ALA A 89 -30.47 -6.91 -20.71
C ALA A 89 -29.37 -7.68 -19.98
N SER A 90 -28.25 -7.93 -20.66
CA SER A 90 -27.02 -8.41 -20.04
C SER A 90 -26.12 -7.22 -19.69
N VAL A 91 -25.93 -6.99 -18.38
CA VAL A 91 -24.91 -6.05 -17.90
C VAL A 91 -23.66 -6.86 -17.53
N THR A 92 -22.73 -6.95 -18.48
CA THR A 92 -21.40 -7.54 -18.22
C THR A 92 -20.51 -6.49 -17.55
N LYS A 93 -20.36 -6.56 -16.23
CA LYS A 93 -19.31 -5.81 -15.52
C LYS A 93 -18.03 -6.64 -15.51
N THR A 94 -17.19 -6.46 -16.53
CA THR A 94 -15.82 -7.02 -16.54
C THR A 94 -14.90 -6.03 -15.83
N MET A 95 -14.27 -6.45 -14.73
CA MET A 95 -13.18 -5.70 -14.10
C MET A 95 -11.94 -6.60 -13.99
N SER A 96 -10.82 -6.07 -14.51
CA SER A 96 -9.60 -6.78 -14.88
C SER A 96 -8.84 -7.42 -13.73
N THR A 97 -8.17 -8.53 -14.06
CA THR A 97 -7.27 -9.34 -13.24
C THR A 97 -6.07 -8.52 -12.77
N SER A 98 -6.16 -7.91 -11.59
CA SER A 98 -5.03 -7.30 -10.88
C SER A 98 -5.02 -7.87 -9.45
N ALA A 99 -3.84 -8.04 -8.86
CA ALA A 99 -3.58 -8.71 -7.58
C ALA A 99 -4.77 -8.64 -6.57
N GLY A 100 -5.35 -9.80 -6.21
CA GLY A 100 -6.55 -9.85 -5.36
C GLY A 100 -7.45 -11.09 -5.50
N THR A 101 -7.11 -12.04 -6.37
CA THR A 101 -8.03 -13.09 -6.87
C THR A 101 -8.28 -14.29 -5.93
N LEU A 102 -7.84 -14.28 -4.68
CA LEU A 102 -7.94 -15.46 -3.79
C LEU A 102 -8.50 -15.16 -2.39
N GLY A 103 -9.10 -13.98 -2.17
CA GLY A 103 -9.45 -13.58 -0.81
C GLY A 103 -8.18 -13.48 0.05
N GLU A 104 -7.06 -13.10 -0.54
CA GLU A 104 -5.86 -12.81 0.21
C GLU A 104 -5.86 -11.34 0.64
N ILE A 105 -5.11 -11.04 1.70
CA ILE A 105 -4.81 -9.66 2.05
C ILE A 105 -3.78 -9.17 1.05
N VAL A 106 -4.17 -8.23 0.21
CA VAL A 106 -3.33 -7.62 -0.81
C VAL A 106 -3.20 -6.13 -0.52
N ILE A 107 -1.96 -5.69 -0.29
CA ILE A 107 -1.59 -4.28 -0.25
C ILE A 107 -1.27 -3.90 -1.70
N THR A 108 -1.97 -2.91 -2.24
CA THR A 108 -1.82 -2.52 -3.66
C THR A 108 -0.53 -1.73 -3.87
N ASP A 109 -0.06 -1.63 -5.12
CA ASP A 109 1.12 -0.81 -5.45
C ASP A 109 0.93 0.66 -5.02
N THR A 110 -0.29 1.20 -5.14
CA THR A 110 -0.62 2.55 -4.67
C THR A 110 -0.51 2.68 -3.14
N ASP A 111 -0.91 1.65 -2.39
CA ASP A 111 -0.75 1.66 -0.94
C ASP A 111 0.73 1.57 -0.55
N TRP A 112 1.50 0.77 -1.28
CA TRP A 112 2.96 0.70 -1.09
C TRP A 112 3.62 2.04 -1.37
N ASP A 113 3.22 2.73 -2.44
CA ASP A 113 3.72 4.08 -2.75
C ASP A 113 3.43 5.09 -1.64
N LEU A 114 2.29 4.97 -0.95
CA LEU A 114 1.95 5.80 0.21
C LEU A 114 2.81 5.47 1.44
N LEU A 115 3.11 4.18 1.65
CA LEU A 115 3.92 3.69 2.77
C LEU A 115 5.41 4.01 2.59
N LEU A 116 5.89 4.05 1.36
CA LEU A 116 7.25 4.49 1.07
C LEU A 116 7.33 5.97 1.44
N LYS A 117 7.93 6.25 2.61
CA LYS A 117 8.29 7.60 3.04
C LYS A 117 9.08 8.20 1.88
N ARG A 118 8.43 9.02 1.05
CA ARG A 118 9.16 9.95 0.20
C ARG A 118 9.96 10.73 1.21
N VAL A 119 11.25 10.43 1.28
CA VAL A 119 12.21 11.39 1.78
C VAL A 119 11.85 12.63 0.98
N SER A 120 11.17 13.58 1.60
CA SER A 120 11.19 14.96 1.18
C SER A 120 12.63 15.42 1.38
N GLY A 121 13.54 14.81 0.62
CA GLY A 121 14.62 15.55 0.05
C GLY A 121 13.88 16.65 -0.66
N GLY A 122 14.02 17.87 -0.14
CA GLY A 122 13.77 19.03 -0.96
C GLY A 122 14.34 18.73 -2.34
N ILE A 123 13.62 19.17 -3.36
CA ILE A 123 14.16 19.40 -4.69
C ILE A 123 15.57 20.02 -4.61
N SER A 124 16.58 19.19 -4.36
CA SER A 124 17.91 19.43 -4.82
C SER A 124 17.82 18.96 -6.25
N SER A 125 17.63 19.93 -7.15
CA SER A 125 18.03 19.74 -8.53
C SER A 125 19.43 19.12 -8.47
N ILE A 126 19.53 17.82 -8.68
CA ILE A 126 20.78 17.25 -9.12
C ILE A 126 20.80 17.69 -10.57
N ASP A 127 21.32 18.89 -10.81
CA ASP A 127 21.87 19.17 -12.11
C ASP A 127 22.95 18.10 -12.29
N PRO A 128 22.83 17.17 -13.24
CA PRO A 128 23.99 16.40 -13.62
C PRO A 128 24.98 17.41 -14.15
N ILE A 129 25.95 17.79 -13.33
CA ILE A 129 27.21 18.30 -13.85
C ILE A 129 27.81 17.11 -14.58
N LEU A 130 27.38 16.93 -15.82
CA LEU A 130 28.21 16.36 -16.86
C LEU A 130 29.44 17.26 -16.87
N ASN A 131 30.45 16.89 -16.10
CA ASN A 131 31.81 17.27 -16.41
C ASN A 131 32.26 16.22 -17.42
N PRO A 132 32.13 16.44 -18.75
CA PRO A 132 32.91 15.65 -19.67
C PRO A 132 34.35 15.98 -19.33
N GLU A 133 35.04 15.05 -18.67
CA GLU A 133 36.49 15.09 -18.60
C GLU A 133 36.96 15.14 -20.06
N GLU A 134 37.36 16.33 -20.53
CA GLU A 134 37.90 16.48 -21.87
C GLU A 134 39.11 15.56 -21.98
N PRO A 135 39.19 14.67 -22.99
CA PRO A 135 40.39 13.89 -23.18
C PRO A 135 41.54 14.85 -23.48
N VAL A 136 42.56 14.87 -22.61
CA VAL A 136 43.81 15.61 -22.85
C VAL A 136 44.51 14.97 -24.04
N TYR A 137 44.40 15.59 -25.21
CA TYR A 137 45.16 15.16 -26.39
C TYR A 137 46.65 15.52 -26.21
N PRO A 138 47.60 14.57 -26.38
CA PRO A 138 49.01 14.90 -26.38
C PRO A 138 49.32 15.78 -27.59
N ARG A 139 49.83 17.00 -27.35
CA ARG A 139 50.33 17.87 -28.43
C ARG A 139 51.67 17.31 -28.92
N TYR A 140 51.70 16.79 -30.13
CA TYR A 140 52.96 16.52 -30.81
C TYR A 140 53.63 17.86 -31.19
N PRO A 141 54.94 18.03 -30.98
CA PRO A 141 55.63 19.23 -31.45
C PRO A 141 55.65 19.22 -32.98
N LEU A 142 55.10 20.27 -33.59
CA LEU A 142 55.31 20.57 -34.99
C LEU A 142 56.76 21.04 -35.14
N TYR A 143 57.63 20.19 -35.70
CA TYR A 143 58.92 20.66 -36.22
C TYR A 143 58.65 21.46 -37.51
N SER A 144 59.03 22.73 -37.49
CA SER A 144 59.20 23.58 -38.68
C SER A 144 60.44 23.20 -39.47
#